data_AF-A0A0R1S2R8-F1
#
_entry.id   AF-A0A0R1S2R8-F1
#
_cell.length_a   1.000
_cell.length_b   1.000
_cell.length_c   1.000
_cell.angle_alpha   90.00
_cell.angle_beta   90.00
_cell.angle_gamma   90.00
#
_symmetry.space_group_name_H-M   'P 1'
#
loop_
_entity.id
_entity.type
_entity.pdbx_description
1 polymer ?
#
loop_
_entity_poly.entity_id
_entity_poly.type
_entity_poly.pdbx_seq_one_letter_code
_entity_poly.pdbx_strand_id
1 'polypeptide(L)' 'MATSEAQKRANRKWRSKNKEKQQLYNHRSTAKRFVKRYANIDDLIELENLIHERRQELEEKTS' A
#
# COMPACT_ATOMS: atom_id res chain seq x y z
N MET A 1 -4.12 -23.77 -15.85
CA MET A 1 -4.71 -23.15 -17.04
C MET A 1 -3.89 -21.93 -17.42
N ALA A 2 -3.30 -21.89 -18.61
CA ALA A 2 -2.50 -20.77 -19.07
C ALA A 2 -3.41 -19.58 -19.44
N THR A 3 -3.15 -18.40 -18.90
CA THR A 3 -3.89 -17.17 -19.23
C THR A 3 -3.73 -16.88 -20.73
N SER A 4 -4.83 -16.89 -21.48
CA SER A 4 -4.83 -16.59 -22.92
C SER A 4 -4.23 -15.20 -23.16
N GLU A 5 -3.56 -15.00 -24.29
CA GLU A 5 -3.03 -13.69 -24.69
C GLU A 5 -4.12 -12.60 -24.69
N ALA A 6 -5.37 -12.97 -24.99
CA ALA A 6 -6.52 -12.08 -24.88
C ALA A 6 -6.78 -11.65 -23.43
N GLN A 7 -6.75 -12.59 -22.47
CA GLN A 7 -6.88 -12.30 -21.04
C GLN A 7 -5.70 -11.47 -20.52
N LYS A 8 -4.48 -11.71 -21.00
CA LYS A 8 -3.31 -10.87 -20.66
C LYS A 8 -3.45 -9.43 -21.14
N ARG A 9 -4.01 -9.20 -22.33
CA ARG A 9 -4.28 -7.85 -22.87
C ARG A 9 -5.38 -7.14 -22.07
N ALA A 10 -6.47 -7.84 -21.75
CA ALA A 10 -7.54 -7.32 -20.91
C ALA A 10 -7.04 -6.95 -19.50
N ASN A 11 -6.27 -7.84 -18.86
CA ASN A 11 -5.65 -7.58 -17.56
C ASN A 11 -4.68 -6.39 -17.61
N ARG A 12 -3.89 -6.25 -18.68
CA ARG A 12 -3.01 -5.07 -18.86
C ARG A 12 -3.80 -3.77 -18.93
N LYS A 13 -4.91 -3.74 -19.69
CA LYS A 13 -5.78 -2.55 -19.82
C LYS A 13 -6.50 -2.21 -18.52
N TRP A 14 -6.90 -3.22 -17.74
CA TRP A 14 -7.50 -3.00 -16.42
C TRP A 14 -6.47 -2.53 -15.39
N ARG A 15 -5.27 -3.12 -15.38
CA ARG A 15 -4.16 -2.74 -14.50
C ARG A 15 -3.67 -1.32 -14.77
N SER A 16 -3.62 -0.87 -16.04
CA SER A 16 -3.24 0.51 -16.34
C SER A 16 -4.26 1.52 -15.82
N LYS A 17 -5.55 1.22 -15.93
CA LYS A 17 -6.63 2.06 -15.38
C LYS A 17 -6.72 2.06 -13.85
N ASN A 18 -6.25 0.99 -13.20
CA ASN A 18 -6.30 0.83 -11.74
C ASN A 18 -4.91 0.85 -11.09
N LYS A 19 -3.92 1.43 -11.77
CA LYS A 19 -2.52 1.42 -11.36
C LYS A 19 -2.34 2.00 -9.96
N GLU A 20 -3.00 3.13 -9.66
CA GLU A 20 -2.94 3.80 -8.36
C GLU A 20 -3.52 2.94 -7.24
N LYS A 21 -4.69 2.34 -7.46
CA LYS A 21 -5.30 1.42 -6.47
C LYS A 21 -4.40 0.23 -6.21
N GLN A 22 -3.83 -0.36 -7.27
CA GLN A 22 -2.91 -1.49 -7.14
C GLN A 22 -1.63 -1.10 -6.39
N GLN A 23 -1.07 0.08 -6.68
CA GLN A 23 0.08 0.62 -5.95
C GLN A 23 -0.25 0.78 -4.46
N LEU A 24 -1.39 1.39 -4.13
CA LEU A 24 -1.85 1.53 -2.75
C LEU A 24 -1.95 0.18 -2.03
N TYR A 25 -2.53 -0.83 -2.66
CA TYR A 25 -2.61 -2.19 -2.10
C TYR A 25 -1.23 -2.82 -1.89
N ASN A 26 -0.31 -2.62 -2.82
CA ASN A 26 1.06 -3.12 -2.72
C ASN A 26 1.80 -2.44 -1.57
N HIS A 27 1.70 -1.11 -1.45
CA HIS A 27 2.30 -0.35 -0.34
C HIS A 27 1.75 -0.82 1.00
N ARG A 28 0.42 -0.92 1.13
CA ARG A 28 -0.23 -1.41 2.35
C ARG A 28 0.21 -2.83 2.73
N SER A 29 0.29 -3.73 1.75
CA SER A 29 0.68 -5.13 2.00
C SER A 29 2.15 -5.24 2.40
N THR A 30 3.02 -4.45 1.76
CA THR A 30 4.44 -4.40 2.06
C THR A 30 4.68 -3.85 3.46
N ALA A 31 4.03 -2.73 3.82
CA ALA A 31 4.11 -2.15 5.16
C ALA A 31 3.66 -3.14 6.24
N LYS A 32 2.52 -3.82 6.03
CA LYS A 32 2.06 -4.88 6.95
C LYS A 32 3.08 -6.00 7.12
N ARG A 33 3.72 -6.43 6.03
CA ARG A 33 4.72 -7.50 6.07
C ARG A 33 5.99 -7.04 6.79
N PHE A 34 6.41 -5.80 6.57
CA PHE A 34 7.56 -5.19 7.23
C PHE A 34 7.38 -5.17 8.75
N VAL A 35 6.31 -4.51 9.23
CA VAL A 35 5.97 -4.42 10.66
C VAL A 35 5.87 -5.79 11.32
N LYS A 36 5.31 -6.79 10.63
CA LYS A 36 5.09 -8.13 11.22
C LYS A 36 6.31 -9.03 11.26
N ARG A 37 7.31 -8.83 10.39
CA ARG A 37 8.36 -9.84 10.16
C ARG A 37 9.79 -9.30 10.14
N TYR A 38 9.96 -8.00 9.94
CA TYR A 38 11.27 -7.41 9.66
C TYR A 38 11.60 -6.22 10.56
N ALA A 39 10.60 -5.45 10.99
CA ALA A 39 10.81 -4.28 11.82
C ALA A 39 11.46 -4.64 13.17
N ASN A 40 12.47 -3.88 13.56
CA ASN A 40 13.02 -3.88 14.91
C ASN A 40 12.24 -2.87 15.81
N ILE A 41 12.62 -2.76 17.09
CA ILE A 41 11.91 -1.90 18.05
C ILE A 41 12.00 -0.42 17.64
N ASP A 42 13.17 0.04 17.20
CA ASP A 42 13.37 1.43 16.78
C ASP A 42 12.53 1.75 15.53
N ASP A 43 12.48 0.83 14.56
CA ASP A 43 11.63 0.95 13.37
C ASP A 43 10.14 1.08 13.75
N LEU A 44 9.70 0.31 14.75
CA LEU A 44 8.30 0.36 15.22
C LEU A 44 7.99 1.71 15.88
N ILE A 45 8.92 2.23 16.70
CA ILE A 45 8.78 3.54 17.35
C ILE A 45 8.69 4.65 16.30
N GLU A 46 9.58 4.63 15.30
CA GLU A 46 9.56 5.60 14.20
C GLU A 46 8.24 5.53 13.43
N LEU A 47 7.77 4.32 13.09
CA LEU A 47 6.50 4.13 12.39
C LEU A 47 5.30 4.60 13.20
N GLU A 48 5.30 4.42 14.52
CA GLU A 48 4.24 4.93 15.40
C GLU A 48 4.17 6.45 15.38
N ASN A 49 5.33 7.13 15.45
CA ASN A 49 5.41 8.59 15.36
C ASN A 49 4.87 9.09 14.01
N LEU A 50 5.31 8.48 12.91
CA LEU A 50 4.83 8.82 11.56
C LEU A 50 3.31 8.61 11.42
N ILE A 51 2.76 7.56 12.02
CA ILE A 51 1.31 7.32 12.04
C ILE A 51 0.60 8.40 12.85
N HIS A 52 1.15 8.83 13.98
CA HIS A 52 0.57 9.87 14.82
C HIS A 52 0.49 11.20 14.07
N GLU A 53 1.60 11.68 13.50
CA GLU A 53 1.66 12.92 12.72
C GLU A 53 0.66 12.88 11.56
N ARG A 54 0.63 11.77 10.81
CA ARG A 54 -0.28 11.64 9.66
C ARG A 54 -1.75 11.69 10.06
N ARG A 55 -2.11 11.19 11.25
CA ARG A 55 -3.50 11.26 11.76
C ARG A 55 -3.86 12.69 12.14
N GLN A 56 -2.97 13.40 12.81
CA GLN A 56 -3.18 14.81 13.16
C GLN A 56 -3.42 15.65 11.90
N GLU A 57 -2.56 15.52 10.88
CA GLU A 57 -2.75 16.23 9.61
C GLU A 57 -4.10 15.94 8.93
N LEU A 58 -4.64 14.73 9.09
CA LEU A 58 -5.93 14.35 8.50
C LEU A 58 -7.10 14.89 9.33
N GLU A 59 -6.98 14.87 10.65
CA GLU A 59 -7.98 15.44 11.58
C GLU A 59 -8.06 16.97 11.42
N GLU A 60 -6.92 17.65 11.29
CA GLU A 60 -6.82 19.09 10.99
C GLU A 60 -7.41 19.46 9.63
N LYS A 61 -7.20 18.63 8.59
CA LYS A 61 -7.79 18.87 7.26
C LYS A 61 -9.30 18.64 7.18
N THR A 62 -9.87 17.98 8.19
CA THR A 62 -11.29 17.64 8.25
C THR A 62 -12.09 18.59 9.15
N SER A 63 -11.40 19.39 9.99
CA SER A 63 -11.98 20.41 10.86
C SER A 63 -11.99 21.79 10.18
#